data_AF-A0A1F4G4B3-F1
#
_entry.id   AF-A0A1F4G4B3-F1
#
_cell.length_a   1.000
_cell.length_b   1.000
_cell.length_c   1.000
_cell.angle_alpha   90.00
_cell.angle_beta   90.00
_cell.angle_gamma   90.00
#
_symmetry.space_group_name_H-M   'P 1'
#
loop_
_entity.id
_entity.type
_entity.pdbx_description
1 polymer ?
#
loop_
_entity_poly.entity_id
_entity_poly.type
_entity_poly.pdbx_seq_one_letter_code
_entity_poly.pdbx_strand_id
1 'polypeptide(L)' 'MAPAPSGVPSPCRSLCRLDEADLCTGCGRSRDDIRRWKTMADDERLACLARAARQRQAWDSLAAPRLGADPA' A
#
# COMPACT_ATOMS: atom_id res chain seq x y z
N MET A 1 9.88 27.91 -7.13
CA MET A 1 9.35 26.93 -8.10
C MET A 1 9.11 25.63 -7.35
N ALA A 2 7.87 25.35 -6.92
CA ALA A 2 7.53 24.05 -6.33
C ALA A 2 7.19 23.10 -7.48
N PRO A 3 7.91 21.98 -7.69
CA PRO A 3 7.51 21.03 -8.72
C PRO A 3 6.15 20.44 -8.33
N ALA A 4 5.18 20.55 -9.25
CA ALA A 4 3.89 19.87 -9.13
C ALA A 4 4.13 18.36 -8.95
N PRO A 5 3.36 17.67 -8.09
CA PRO A 5 3.58 16.25 -7.81
C PRO A 5 3.39 15.47 -9.11
N SER A 6 4.45 14.79 -9.54
CA SER A 6 4.43 13.92 -10.69
C SER A 6 3.31 12.87 -10.52
N GLY A 7 2.50 12.73 -11.58
CA GLY A 7 1.06 12.46 -11.58
C GLY A 7 0.57 11.10 -11.09
N VAL A 8 1.32 10.41 -10.23
CA VAL A 8 0.92 9.12 -9.67
C VAL A 8 0.28 9.35 -8.29
N PRO A 9 -1.06 9.26 -8.16
CA PRO A 9 -1.73 9.46 -6.89
C PRO A 9 -1.34 8.36 -5.90
N SER A 10 -1.16 8.74 -4.63
CA SER A 10 -0.96 7.77 -3.56
C SER A 10 -2.25 6.98 -3.34
N PRO A 11 -2.21 5.63 -3.27
CA PRO A 11 -3.35 4.79 -2.98
C PRO A 11 -3.68 4.77 -1.47
N CYS A 12 -3.08 5.68 -0.70
CA CYS A 12 -3.21 5.72 0.74
C CYS A 12 -4.63 6.17 1.13
N ARG A 13 -5.31 5.33 1.91
CA ARG A 13 -6.62 5.65 2.49
C ARG A 13 -6.53 6.25 3.90
N SER A 14 -5.31 6.57 4.36
CA SER A 14 -5.03 7.05 5.73
C SER A 14 -5.48 6.09 6.84
N LEU A 15 -5.68 4.80 6.51
CA LEU A 15 -6.01 3.73 7.45
C LEU A 15 -4.76 2.89 7.74
N CYS A 16 -3.63 3.55 8.03
CA CYS A 16 -2.32 2.90 8.09
C CYS A 16 -2.30 1.83 9.18
N ARG A 17 -2.32 0.56 8.76
CA ARG A 17 -2.41 -0.61 9.62
C ARG A 17 -1.64 -1.73 8.96
N LEU A 18 -0.52 -2.11 9.56
CA LEU A 18 0.38 -3.14 9.02
C LEU A 18 0.05 -4.48 9.66
N ASP A 19 0.02 -5.53 8.86
CA ASP A 19 -0.09 -6.91 9.31
C ASP A 19 1.29 -7.50 9.68
N GLU A 20 1.34 -8.74 10.18
CA GLU A 20 2.59 -9.48 10.47
C GLU A 20 3.54 -9.59 9.27
N ALA A 21 3.00 -9.57 8.05
CA ALA A 21 3.78 -9.54 6.81
C ALA A 21 4.33 -8.14 6.44
N ASP A 22 4.21 -7.13 7.31
CA ASP A 22 4.58 -5.73 7.05
C ASP A 22 3.82 -5.12 5.85
N LEU A 23 2.60 -5.60 5.60
CA LEU A 23 1.72 -5.14 4.54
C LEU A 23 0.59 -4.30 5.13
N CYS A 24 0.33 -3.15 4.53
CA CYS A 24 -0.75 -2.28 4.95
C CYS A 24 -2.09 -2.88 4.52
N THR A 25 -2.94 -3.24 5.48
CA THR A 25 -4.27 -3.83 5.23
C THR A 25 -5.23 -2.84 4.57
N GLY A 26 -4.99 -1.53 4.72
CA GLY A 26 -5.79 -0.48 4.08
C GLY A 26 -5.46 -0.27 2.60
N CYS A 27 -4.18 -0.10 2.25
CA CYS A 27 -3.74 0.25 0.90
C CYS A 27 -3.00 -0.87 0.15
N GLY A 28 -2.68 -1.99 0.80
CA GLY A 28 -1.98 -3.14 0.23
C GLY A 28 -0.47 -2.95 0.02
N ARG A 29 0.10 -1.81 0.42
CA ARG A 29 1.54 -1.52 0.25
C ARG A 29 2.37 -2.11 1.39
N SER A 30 3.61 -2.51 1.10
CA SER A 30 4.55 -2.88 2.16
C SER A 30 5.06 -1.66 2.93
N ARG A 31 5.53 -1.88 4.16
CA ARG A 31 6.20 -0.87 4.99
C ARG A 31 7.41 -0.24 4.28
N ASP A 32 8.17 -1.02 3.51
CA ASP A 32 9.30 -0.52 2.72
C ASP A 32 8.82 0.39 1.58
N ASP A 33 7.80 -0.04 0.84
CA ASP A 33 7.19 0.75 -0.22
C ASP A 33 6.63 2.09 0.31
N ILE A 34 6.01 2.09 1.49
CA ILE A 34 5.52 3.31 2.14
C ILE A 34 6.66 4.27 2.47
N ARG A 35 7.79 3.76 2.98
CA ARG A 35 8.98 4.58 3.25
C ARG A 35 9.60 5.14 1.98
N ARG A 36 9.71 4.31 0.95
CA ARG A 36 10.40 4.66 -0.30
C ARG A 36 9.53 5.45 -1.27
N TRP A 37 8.22 5.56 -1.04
CA TRP A 37 7.30 6.30 -1.90
C TRP A 37 7.74 7.73 -2.25
N LYS A 38 8.30 8.46 -1.27
CA LYS A 38 8.78 9.84 -1.46
C LYS A 38 10.05 9.91 -2.32
N THR A 39 10.85 8.85 -2.35
CA THR A 39 12.11 8.75 -3.09
C THR A 39 11.98 7.99 -4.41
N MET A 40 10.87 7.27 -4.62
CA MET A 40 10.59 6.51 -5.84
C MET A 40 10.34 7.42 -7.04
N ALA A 41 10.90 7.03 -8.19
CA ALA A 41 10.53 7.58 -9.49
C ALA A 41 9.11 7.15 -9.89
N ASP A 42 8.49 7.86 -10.84
CA ASP A 42 7.13 7.59 -11.29
C ASP A 42 6.91 6.14 -11.77
N ASP A 43 7.90 5.54 -12.43
CA ASP A 43 7.85 4.15 -12.87
C ASP A 43 7.83 3.16 -11.68
N GLU A 44 8.69 3.39 -10.68
CA GLU A 44 8.69 2.63 -9.43
C GLU A 44 7.39 2.81 -8.66
N ARG A 45 6.82 4.02 -8.68
CA ARG A 45 5.53 4.31 -8.04
C ARG A 45 4.41 3.50 -8.70
N LEU A 46 4.37 3.43 -10.02
CA LEU A 46 3.41 2.62 -10.78
C LEU A 46 3.57 1.13 -10.48
N ALA A 47 4.81 0.61 -10.49
CA ALA A 47 5.09 -0.77 -10.13
C ALA A 47 4.66 -1.08 -8.69
N CYS A 48 4.88 -0.13 -7.78
CA CYS A 48 4.45 -0.23 -6.39
C CYS A 48 2.91 -0.22 -6.25
N LEU A 49 2.20 0.61 -7.02
CA LEU A 49 0.74 0.58 -7.09
C LEU A 49 0.21 -0.78 -7.59
N ALA A 50 0.81 -1.31 -8.65
CA ALA A 50 0.44 -2.61 -9.21
C ALA A 50 0.65 -3.75 -8.21
N ARG A 51 1.80 -3.75 -7.50
CA ARG A 51 2.07 -4.70 -6.41
C ARG A 51 1.04 -4.57 -5.29
N ALA A 52 0.74 -3.35 -4.84
CA ALA A 52 -0.24 -3.10 -3.79
C ALA A 52 -1.66 -3.54 -4.16
N ALA A 53 -2.06 -3.33 -5.42
CA ALA A 53 -3.35 -3.81 -5.92
C ALA A 53 -3.44 -5.34 -5.91
N ARG A 54 -2.38 -6.04 -6.33
CA ARG A 54 -2.31 -7.51 -6.29
C ARG A 54 -2.35 -8.04 -4.86
N GLN A 55 -1.54 -7.46 -3.96
CA GLN A 55 -1.53 -7.79 -2.53
C GLN A 55 -2.93 -7.64 -1.93
N ARG A 56 -3.61 -6.52 -2.23
CA ARG A 56 -4.96 -6.28 -1.75
C ARG A 56 -5.97 -7.28 -2.30
N GLN A 57 -5.88 -7.64 -3.58
CA GLN A 57 -6.76 -8.66 -4.17
C GLN A 57 -6.50 -10.05 -3.58
N ALA A 58 -5.24 -10.41 -3.37
CA ALA A 58 -4.86 -11.65 -2.71
C ALA A 58 -5.38 -11.68 -1.28
N TRP A 59 -5.23 -10.58 -0.54
CA TRP A 59 -5.79 -10.41 0.80
C TRP A 59 -7.31 -10.56 0.80
N ASP A 60 -8.02 -9.88 -0.11
CA ASP A 60 -9.49 -9.97 -0.26
C ASP A 60 -9.94 -11.41 -0.58
N SER A 61 -9.18 -12.11 -1.43
CA SER A 61 -9.44 -13.51 -1.81
C SER A 61 -9.14 -14.52 -0.70
N LEU A 62 -8.14 -14.23 0.14
CA LEU A 62 -7.77 -15.05 1.31
C LEU A 62 -8.63 -14.71 2.54
N ALA A 63 -9.25 -13.52 2.56
CA ALA A 63 -10.16 -13.03 3.60
C ALA A 63 -11.59 -13.58 3.44
N ALA A 64 -11.70 -14.91 3.30
CA ALA A 64 -12.86 -15.63 3.80
C ALA A 64 -12.77 -15.72 5.36
N PRO A 65 -13.90 -15.69 6.10
CA PRO A 65 -14.05 -14.90 7.32
C PRO A 65 -13.19 -15.41 8.47
N ARG A 66 -12.10 -14.68 8.76
CA ARG A 66 -11.53 -14.58 10.10
C ARG A 66 -11.39 -13.10 10.49
N LEU A 67 -12.53 -12.41 10.36
CA LEU A 67 -12.84 -11.18 11.07
C LEU A 67 -12.31 -11.31 12.51
N GLY A 68 -11.17 -10.68 12.83
CA GLY A 68 -10.59 -10.81 14.17
C GLY A 68 -9.09 -10.55 14.35
N ALA A 69 -8.32 -10.20 13.32
CA ALA A 69 -6.94 -9.75 13.52
C ALA A 69 -6.82 -8.23 13.33
N ASP A 70 -7.34 -7.49 14.31
CA ASP A 70 -6.82 -6.20 14.79
C ASP A 70 -7.68 -5.77 16.01
N PRO A 71 -7.19 -5.08 17.07
CA PRO A 71 -6.08 -4.12 17.01
C PRO A 71 -5.20 -3.89 18.27
N ALA A 72 -3.89 -3.67 18.09
CA ALA A 72 -3.05 -2.80 18.94
C ALA A 72 -1.70 -2.49 18.27
#